data_AF-A0A1V5HY11-F1
#
_entry.id   AF-A0A1V5HY11-F1
#
_cell.length_a   1.000
_cell.length_b   1.000
_cell.length_c   1.000
_cell.angle_alpha   90.00
_cell.angle_beta   90.00
_cell.angle_gamma   90.00
#
_symmetry.space_group_name_H-M   'P 1'
#
loop_
_entity.id
_entity.type
_entity.pdbx_description
1 polymer ?
#
loop_
_entity_poly.entity_id
_entity_poly.type
_entity_poly.pdbx_seq_one_letter_code
_entity_poly.pdbx_strand_id
1 'polypeptide(L)' 'MTSSILGAHLYCNESYELINLVKLAMDYQLPYTALRDMIYTHPTMSEAFNDLFA' A
#
# COMPACT_ATOMS: atom_id res chain seq x y z
N MET A 1 14.12 3.15 -13.99
CA MET A 1 13.61 4.14 -13.01
C MET A 1 13.03 3.34 -11.86
N THR A 2 13.37 3.65 -10.62
CA THR A 2 13.11 2.77 -9.47
C THR A 2 11.61 2.73 -9.16
N SER A 3 10.98 1.56 -9.22
CA SER A 3 9.54 1.38 -8.91
C SER A 3 9.25 1.33 -7.40
N SER A 4 10.15 1.84 -6.55
CA SER A 4 10.09 1.72 -5.10
C SER A 4 9.24 2.83 -4.47
N ILE A 5 8.59 2.51 -3.35
CA ILE A 5 7.84 3.48 -2.54
C ILE A 5 8.83 4.28 -1.69
N LEU A 6 8.79 5.62 -1.79
CA LEU A 6 9.66 6.51 -1.01
C LEU A 6 9.04 7.00 0.30
N GLY A 7 7.71 6.90 0.40
CA GLY A 7 6.92 7.27 1.57
C GLY A 7 5.44 7.33 1.21
N ALA A 8 4.57 7.29 2.22
CA ALA A 8 3.13 7.48 2.07
C ALA A 8 2.55 8.22 3.27
N HIS A 9 1.46 8.96 3.03
CA HIS A 9 0.67 9.59 4.06
C HIS A 9 -0.80 9.27 3.79
N LEU A 10 -1.45 8.60 4.74
CA LEU A 10 -2.82 8.11 4.59
C LEU A 10 -3.74 8.87 5.54
N TYR A 11 -4.64 9.67 4.98
CA TYR A 11 -5.68 10.38 5.73
C TYR A 11 -7.04 9.73 5.50
N CYS A 12 -7.28 8.64 6.22
CA CYS A 12 -8.51 7.86 6.13
C CYS A 12 -8.73 7.05 7.42
N ASN A 13 -9.89 6.41 7.56
CA ASN A 13 -10.14 5.47 8.66
C ASN A 13 -9.18 4.28 8.55
N GLU A 14 -8.79 3.70 9.69
CA GLU A 14 -7.85 2.55 9.76
C GLU A 14 -6.47 2.80 9.13
N SER A 15 -6.10 4.08 8.91
CA SER A 15 -4.80 4.44 8.32
C SER A 15 -3.60 3.93 9.13
N TYR A 16 -3.76 3.78 10.45
CA TYR A 16 -2.74 3.22 11.35
C TYR A 16 -2.44 1.74 11.08
N GLU A 17 -3.36 1.01 10.45
CA GLU A 17 -3.18 -0.38 10.02
C GLU A 17 -2.58 -0.42 8.61
N LEU A 18 -3.15 0.36 7.69
CA LEU A 18 -2.71 0.45 6.31
C LEU A 18 -1.25 0.92 6.16
N ILE A 19 -0.82 1.88 6.99
CA ILE A 19 0.55 2.39 6.93
C ILE A 19 1.59 1.31 7.24
N ASN A 20 1.24 0.27 8.00
CA ASN A 20 2.14 -0.84 8.30
C ASN A 20 2.40 -1.70 7.06
N LEU A 21 1.40 -1.87 6.18
CA LEU A 21 1.60 -2.56 4.90
C LEU A 21 2.54 -1.77 3.97
N VAL A 22 2.38 -0.45 3.92
CA VAL A 22 3.28 0.40 3.14
C VAL A 22 4.70 0.34 3.72
N LYS A 23 4.84 0.43 5.05
CA LYS A 23 6.12 0.28 5.71
C LYS A 23 6.78 -1.07 5.42
N LEU A 24 6.01 -2.16 5.45
CA LEU A 24 6.49 -3.49 5.10
C LEU A 24 7.04 -3.52 3.67
N ALA A 25 6.29 -2.99 2.70
CA ALA A 25 6.73 -2.91 1.32
C ALA A 25 8.02 -2.07 1.16
N MET A 26 8.14 -0.97 1.90
CA MET A 26 9.36 -0.15 1.92
C MET A 26 10.55 -0.89 2.55
N ASP A 27 10.35 -1.56 3.68
CA ASP A 27 11.41 -2.29 4.40
C ASP A 27 11.97 -3.44 3.54
N TYR A 28 11.12 -4.10 2.76
CA TYR A 28 11.52 -5.14 1.79
C TYR A 28 11.83 -4.60 0.39
N GLN A 29 11.85 -3.27 0.21
CA GLN A 29 12.15 -2.60 -1.06
C GLN A 29 11.30 -3.11 -2.23
N LEU A 30 10.07 -3.52 -1.94
CA LEU A 30 9.14 -4.01 -2.94
C LEU A 30 8.72 -2.87 -3.88
N PRO A 31 8.48 -3.17 -5.16
CA PRO A 31 7.91 -2.20 -6.06
C PRO A 31 6.47 -1.86 -5.64
N TYR A 32 6.02 -0.63 -5.93
CA TYR A 32 4.64 -0.21 -5.63
C TYR A 32 3.58 -1.13 -6.26
N THR A 33 3.91 -1.76 -7.38
CA THR A 33 3.04 -2.73 -8.08
C THR A 33 2.72 -3.94 -7.21
N ALA A 34 3.58 -4.31 -6.25
CA ALA A 34 3.30 -5.39 -5.33
C ALA A 34 2.10 -5.08 -4.42
N LEU A 35 1.92 -3.81 -4.03
CA LEU A 35 0.73 -3.38 -3.29
C LEU A 35 -0.48 -3.22 -4.20
N ARG A 36 -0.29 -2.73 -5.44
CA ARG A 36 -1.37 -2.59 -6.43
C ARG A 36 -2.00 -3.93 -6.83
N ASP A 37 -1.18 -4.96 -7.00
CA ASP A 37 -1.60 -6.26 -7.55
C ASP A 37 -1.90 -7.29 -6.45
N MET A 38 -1.88 -6.86 -5.17
CA MET A 38 -2.17 -7.73 -4.03
C MET A 38 -3.67 -8.04 -3.93
N ILE A 39 -3.99 -9.27 -3.55
CA ILE A 39 -5.37 -9.69 -3.30
C ILE A 39 -5.76 -9.24 -1.89
N TYR A 40 -6.57 -8.20 -1.80
CA TYR A 40 -7.15 -7.72 -0.54
C TYR A 40 -8.53 -8.33 -0.30
N THR A 41 -8.90 -8.46 0.97
CA THR A 41 -10.25 -8.86 1.37
C THR A 41 -11.24 -7.72 1.15
N HIS A 42 -12.45 -8.03 0.68
CA HIS A 42 -13.52 -7.06 0.47
C HIS A 42 -14.68 -7.29 1.46
N PRO A 43 -15.34 -6.23 1.98
CA PRO A 43 -14.99 -4.81 1.87
C PRO A 43 -14.00 -4.39 2.97
N THR A 44 -12.82 -3.85 2.60
CA THR A 44 -11.84 -3.33 3.58
C THR A 44 -11.13 -2.09 3.07
N MET A 45 -10.62 -1.25 3.98
CA MET A 45 -9.85 -0.05 3.61
C MET A 45 -8.55 -0.38 2.85
N SER A 46 -8.03 -1.60 2.99
CA SER A 46 -6.78 -2.03 2.32
C SER A 46 -6.94 -2.18 0.82
N GLU A 47 -8.15 -2.44 0.33
CA GLU A 47 -8.41 -2.59 -1.11
C GLU A 47 -8.17 -1.30 -1.89
N ALA A 48 -8.27 -0.15 -1.22
CA ALA A 48 -8.00 1.15 -1.81
C ALA A 48 -6.56 1.29 -2.33
N PHE A 49 -5.62 0.42 -1.91
CA PHE A 49 -4.28 0.37 -2.48
C PHE A 49 -4.25 -0.06 -3.94
N ASN A 50 -5.19 -0.92 -4.37
CA ASN A 50 -5.28 -1.32 -5.77
C ASN A 50 -5.60 -0.12 -6.67
N ASP A 51 -6.49 0.76 -6.22
CA ASP A 51 -6.86 1.97 -6.95
C ASP A 51 -5.83 3.09 -6.80
N LEU A 52 -5.23 3.25 -5.61
CA LEU A 52 -4.24 4.30 -5.32
C LEU A 52 -2.97 4.16 -6.17
N PHE A 53 -2.54 2.92 -6.40
CA PHE A 53 -1.28 2.60 -7.07
C PHE A 53 -1.47 2.21 -8.55
N ALA A 54 -2.68 2.37 -9.10
CA ALA A 54 -3.03 2.03 -10.48
C ALA A 54 -2.19 2.78 -11.53
#